data_AF-M5CE08-F1
#
_entry.id   AF-M5CE08-F1
#
_cell.length_a   1.000
_cell.length_b   1.000
_cell.length_c   1.000
_cell.angle_alpha   90.00
_cell.angle_beta   90.00
_cell.angle_gamma   90.00
#
_symmetry.space_group_name_H-M   'P 1'
#
loop_
_entity.id
_entity.type
_entity.pdbx_description
1 polymer ?
#
loop_
_entity_poly.entity_id
_entity_poly.type
_entity_poly.pdbx_seq_one_letter_code
_entity_poly.pdbx_strand_id
1 'polypeptide(L)'
;MPELYPSNGTYIIYNRVLSPNRKQLAMTFNGNGQSITATPLNAQDTKQQWVVQRYGPGRTGGSVYEIKPVENRNLEAGGSNNGTIVTIPVGSYVFSIYQDDTGYL
;
A
#
# COMPACT_ATOMS: atom_id res chain seq x y z
N MET A 1 -18.63 -1.52 17.72
CA MET A 1 -17.15 -1.66 17.80
C MET A 1 -16.57 -0.85 16.67
N PRO A 2 -15.52 -0.04 16.89
CA PRO A 2 -14.89 0.69 15.79
C PRO A 2 -14.39 -0.31 14.75
N GLU A 3 -14.52 0.08 13.48
CA GLU A 3 -14.11 -0.73 12.34
C GLU A 3 -12.58 -0.87 12.36
N LEU A 4 -12.06 -2.08 12.59
CA LEU A 4 -10.62 -2.39 12.74
C LEU A 4 -9.89 -2.45 11.38
N TYR A 5 -10.43 -1.79 10.37
CA TYR A 5 -10.11 -2.00 8.97
C TYR A 5 -10.13 -0.66 8.23
N PRO A 6 -9.17 -0.39 7.32
CA PRO A 6 -9.24 0.80 6.51
C PRO A 6 -10.49 0.75 5.62
N SER A 7 -11.24 1.84 5.60
CA SER A 7 -12.33 2.01 4.63
C SER A 7 -11.77 2.07 3.20
N ASN A 8 -12.64 1.87 2.22
CA ASN A 8 -12.22 2.05 0.82
C ASN A 8 -11.91 3.53 0.58
N GLY A 9 -10.75 3.83 0.00
CA GLY A 9 -10.33 5.22 -0.16
C GLY A 9 -8.96 5.39 -0.79
N THR A 10 -8.55 6.65 -0.89
CA THR A 10 -7.18 7.02 -1.29
C THR A 10 -6.37 7.36 -0.05
N TYR A 11 -5.21 6.74 0.07
CA TYR A 11 -4.34 6.82 1.23
C TYR A 11 -2.92 7.15 0.81
N ILE A 12 -2.16 7.66 1.77
CA ILE A 12 -0.71 7.61 1.73
C ILE A 12 -0.27 6.57 2.75
N ILE A 13 0.47 5.56 2.29
CA ILE A 13 1.02 4.50 3.13
C ILE A 13 2.47 4.88 3.41
N TYR A 14 2.87 4.98 4.68
CA TYR A 14 4.24 5.38 5.03
C TYR A 14 4.78 4.57 6.21
N ASN A 15 6.11 4.46 6.26
CA ASN A 15 6.81 3.78 7.35
C ASN A 15 6.58 4.53 8.66
N ARG A 16 6.18 3.80 9.70
CA ARG A 16 6.09 4.33 11.06
C ARG A 16 7.44 4.86 11.57
N VAL A 17 8.52 4.19 11.19
CA VAL A 17 9.89 4.60 11.52
C VAL A 17 10.35 5.69 10.56
N LEU A 18 10.83 6.80 11.13
CA LEU A 18 11.39 7.90 10.34
C LEU A 18 12.74 7.52 9.71
N SER A 19 13.09 8.19 8.62
CA SER A 19 14.44 8.13 8.05
C SER A 19 15.49 8.66 9.04
N PRO A 20 16.80 8.40 8.82
CA PRO A 20 17.88 8.97 9.64
C PRO A 20 17.81 10.50 9.77
N ASN A 21 17.27 11.17 8.75
CA ASN A 21 17.08 12.62 8.72
C ASN A 21 15.71 13.06 9.26
N ARG A 22 15.05 12.19 10.04
CA ARG A 22 13.75 12.43 10.69
C ARG A 22 12.60 12.76 9.72
N LYS A 23 12.59 12.16 8.53
CA LYS A 23 11.49 12.31 7.56
C LYS A 23 10.62 11.06 7.53
N GLN A 24 9.31 11.24 7.41
CA GLN A 24 8.40 10.15 7.09
C GLN A 24 8.71 9.66 5.67
N LEU A 25 8.72 8.34 5.46
CA LEU A 25 8.99 7.73 4.16
C LEU A 25 7.72 7.06 3.64
N ALA A 26 7.16 7.59 2.56
CA ALA A 26 5.94 7.12 1.95
C ALA A 26 6.22 6.13 0.81
N MET A 27 5.36 5.13 0.71
CA MET A 27 5.28 4.18 -0.39
C MET A 27 5.09 4.95 -1.71
N THR A 28 5.99 4.75 -2.67
CA THR A 28 6.10 5.55 -3.89
C THR A 28 6.08 4.66 -5.12
N PHE A 29 5.16 4.95 -6.03
CA PHE A 29 5.01 4.29 -7.32
C PHE A 29 6.10 4.70 -8.30
N ASN A 30 6.74 3.70 -8.94
CA ASN A 30 7.87 3.91 -9.86
C ASN A 30 7.61 3.44 -11.31
N GLY A 31 6.42 2.91 -11.62
CA GLY A 31 6.07 2.43 -12.96
C GLY A 31 5.78 0.93 -13.05
N ASN A 32 5.26 0.49 -14.20
CA ASN A 32 4.92 -0.92 -14.44
C ASN A 32 6.17 -1.82 -14.35
N GLY A 33 6.06 -2.92 -13.61
CA GLY A 33 7.13 -3.88 -13.35
C GLY A 33 8.25 -3.36 -12.43
N GLN A 34 8.15 -2.11 -11.94
CA GLN A 34 9.16 -1.53 -11.07
C GLN A 34 8.85 -1.80 -9.61
N SER A 35 9.91 -1.94 -8.82
CA SER A 35 9.80 -2.06 -7.36
C SER A 35 9.19 -0.80 -6.77
N ILE A 36 8.32 -0.99 -5.79
CA ILE A 36 7.78 0.10 -4.98
C ILE A 36 8.86 0.49 -3.96
N THR A 37 9.12 1.79 -3.83
CA THR A 37 10.15 2.32 -2.92
C THR A 37 9.53 3.18 -1.83
N ALA A 38 10.31 3.52 -0.80
CA ALA A 38 9.91 4.49 0.21
C ALA A 38 10.71 5.79 0.03
N THR A 39 10.05 6.91 -0.25
CA THR A 39 10.68 8.21 -0.45
C THR A 39 10.13 9.25 0.54
N PRO A 40 10.82 10.38 0.81
CA PRO A 40 10.32 11.38 1.73
C PRO A 40 8.88 11.80 1.40
N LEU A 41 8.03 11.82 2.41
CA LEU A 41 6.61 12.15 2.27
C LEU A 41 6.41 13.51 1.60
N ASN A 42 5.66 13.51 0.51
CA ASN A 42 5.11 14.67 -0.17
C ASN A 42 3.65 14.38 -0.49
N ALA A 43 2.72 14.93 0.32
CA ALA A 43 1.30 14.63 0.19
C ALA A 43 0.67 15.07 -1.15
N GLN A 44 1.33 15.98 -1.87
CA GLN A 44 0.89 16.44 -3.19
C GLN A 44 1.42 15.56 -4.33
N ASP A 45 2.34 14.64 -4.06
CA ASP A 45 2.85 13.70 -5.06
C ASP A 45 1.86 12.55 -5.26
N THR A 46 1.22 12.52 -6.43
CA THR A 46 0.26 11.48 -6.81
C THR A 46 0.89 10.09 -6.88
N LYS A 47 2.22 9.98 -7.04
CA LYS A 47 2.95 8.70 -6.95
C LYS A 47 2.97 8.12 -5.54
N GLN A 48 2.70 8.93 -4.51
CA GLN A 48 2.62 8.49 -3.12
C GLN A 48 1.17 8.22 -2.68
N GLN A 49 0.20 8.40 -3.58
CA GLN A 49 -1.22 8.18 -3.31
C GLN A 49 -1.67 6.82 -3.86
N TRP A 50 -2.32 6.05 -3.00
CA TRP A 50 -2.73 4.67 -3.26
C TRP A 50 -4.21 4.50 -2.97
N VAL A 51 -4.94 3.94 -3.93
CA VAL A 51 -6.30 3.46 -3.73
C VAL A 51 -6.21 2.13 -2.98
N VAL A 52 -6.78 2.10 -1.78
CA VAL A 52 -6.92 0.88 -0.96
C VAL A 52 -8.38 0.47 -1.02
N GLN A 53 -8.64 -0.73 -1.52
CA GLN A 53 -9.98 -1.24 -1.71
C GLN A 53 -10.10 -2.66 -1.16
N ARG A 54 -11.09 -2.90 -0.31
CA ARG A 54 -11.38 -4.22 0.23
C ARG A 54 -11.76 -5.17 -0.89
N TYR A 55 -10.99 -6.25 -1.02
CA TYR A 55 -11.23 -7.34 -1.97
C TYR A 55 -12.16 -8.41 -1.37
N GLY A 56 -11.98 -8.74 -0.10
CA GLY A 56 -12.76 -9.79 0.54
C GLY A 56 -12.16 -10.28 1.87
N PRO A 57 -12.63 -11.44 2.38
CA PRO A 57 -12.03 -12.07 3.55
C PRO A 57 -10.65 -12.65 3.24
N GLY A 58 -9.72 -12.53 4.19
CA GLY A 58 -8.39 -13.15 4.12
C GLY A 58 -8.40 -14.63 4.50
N ARG A 59 -7.40 -15.39 4.03
CA ARG A 59 -7.27 -16.84 4.30
C ARG A 59 -7.01 -17.17 5.77
N THR A 60 -6.38 -16.26 6.51
CA THR A 60 -6.02 -16.42 7.93
C THR A 60 -6.89 -15.57 8.85
N GLY A 61 -8.07 -15.16 8.37
CA GLY A 61 -8.91 -14.16 9.03
C GLY A 61 -8.49 -12.72 8.71
N GLY A 62 -9.40 -11.78 8.96
CA GLY A 62 -9.24 -10.37 8.54
C GLY A 62 -9.75 -10.10 7.12
N SER A 63 -9.58 -8.87 6.65
CA SER A 63 -9.90 -8.48 5.27
C SER A 63 -8.62 -8.32 4.45
N VAL A 64 -8.70 -8.65 3.17
CA VAL A 64 -7.61 -8.42 2.20
C VAL A 64 -8.00 -7.28 1.26
N TYR A 65 -6.99 -6.56 0.79
CA TYR A 65 -7.14 -5.31 0.04
C TYR A 65 -6.32 -5.35 -1.23
N GLU A 66 -6.88 -4.82 -2.30
CA GLU A 66 -6.13 -4.37 -3.46
C GLU A 66 -5.51 -3.00 -3.14
N ILE A 67 -4.29 -2.78 -3.60
CA ILE A 67 -3.56 -1.51 -3.41
C ILE A 67 -3.10 -1.03 -4.79
N LYS A 68 -3.71 0.03 -5.30
CA LYS A 68 -3.50 0.53 -6.68
C LYS A 68 -2.93 1.94 -6.66
N PRO A 69 -1.90 2.28 -7.45
CA PRO A 69 -1.40 3.65 -7.49
C PRO A 69 -2.46 4.56 -8.14
N VAL A 70 -2.66 5.76 -7.59
CA VAL A 70 -3.59 6.75 -8.16
C VAL A 70 -3.20 7.13 -9.59
N GLU A 71 -1.90 7.24 -9.85
CA GLU A 71 -1.32 7.52 -11.18
C GLU A 71 -1.72 6.53 -12.27
N ASN A 72 -1.91 5.24 -11.93
CA ASN A 72 -2.29 4.22 -12.90
C ASN A 72 -3.07 3.08 -12.26
N ARG A 73 -4.39 3.19 -12.31
CA ARG A 73 -5.32 2.22 -11.71
C ARG A 73 -5.43 0.89 -12.48
N ASN A 74 -4.75 0.74 -13.62
CA ASN A 74 -4.62 -0.54 -14.33
C ASN A 74 -3.49 -1.40 -13.76
N LEU A 75 -2.74 -0.88 -12.77
CA LEU A 75 -1.72 -1.59 -12.03
C LEU A 75 -2.14 -1.75 -10.57
N GLU A 76 -1.53 -2.72 -9.89
CA GLU A 76 -1.65 -2.92 -8.45
C GLU A 76 -0.32 -3.39 -7.85
N ALA A 77 -0.15 -3.17 -6.55
CA ALA A 77 0.95 -3.73 -5.81
C ALA A 77 0.83 -5.27 -5.80
N GLY A 78 1.94 -5.96 -6.01
CA GLY A 78 1.98 -7.42 -5.99
C GLY A 78 3.39 -7.92 -5.67
N GLY A 79 3.47 -9.14 -5.13
CA GLY A 79 4.75 -9.79 -4.87
C GLY A 79 5.37 -10.32 -6.18
N SER A 80 6.67 -10.11 -6.35
CA SER A 80 7.45 -10.74 -7.42
C SER A 80 8.27 -11.91 -6.90
N ASN A 81 8.70 -12.81 -7.80
CA ASN A 81 9.39 -14.07 -7.46
C ASN A 81 10.73 -13.89 -6.71
N ASN A 82 11.28 -12.68 -6.68
CA ASN A 82 12.50 -12.31 -5.95
C ASN A 82 12.22 -11.73 -4.55
N GLY A 83 10.97 -11.78 -4.07
CA GLY A 83 10.59 -11.28 -2.75
C GLY A 83 10.42 -9.77 -2.64
N THR A 84 10.46 -9.02 -3.76
CA THR A 84 10.13 -7.58 -3.77
C THR A 84 8.65 -7.35 -4.01
N ILE A 85 8.14 -6.19 -3.57
CA ILE A 85 6.83 -5.71 -3.99
C ILE A 85 7.01 -4.78 -5.18
N VAL A 86 6.30 -5.07 -6.26
CA VAL A 86 6.31 -4.33 -7.53
C VAL A 86 4.90 -3.85 -7.86
N THR A 87 4.76 -2.93 -8.82
CA THR A 87 3.46 -2.66 -9.44
C THR A 87 3.33 -3.38 -10.77
N ILE A 88 2.29 -4.21 -10.91
CA ILE A 88 2.03 -5.08 -12.05
C ILE A 88 0.57 -4.95 -12.51
N PRO A 89 0.21 -5.37 -13.74
CA PRO A 89 -1.17 -5.33 -14.20
C PRO A 89 -2.13 -6.00 -13.22
N VAL A 90 -3.33 -5.42 -13.08
CA VAL A 90 -4.37 -5.94 -12.20
C VAL A 90 -4.62 -7.45 -12.43
N GLY A 91 -4.60 -8.21 -11.34
CA GLY A 91 -4.65 -9.67 -11.34
C GLY A 91 -5.16 -10.26 -10.02
N SER A 92 -5.76 -9.45 -9.14
CA SER A 92 -6.21 -9.82 -7.79
C SER A 92 -5.04 -10.12 -6.82
N TYR A 93 -3.96 -9.36 -6.95
CA TYR A 93 -2.89 -9.30 -5.96
C TYR A 93 -3.39 -8.51 -4.74
N VAL A 94 -3.45 -9.17 -3.60
CA VAL A 94 -4.05 -8.62 -2.39
C VAL A 94 -3.13 -8.74 -1.19
N PHE A 95 -3.22 -7.76 -0.29
CA PHE A 95 -2.50 -7.72 0.98
C PHE A 95 -3.51 -7.73 2.13
N SER A 96 -3.20 -8.47 3.19
CA SER A 96 -3.88 -8.26 4.46
C SER A 96 -3.40 -6.95 5.07
N ILE A 97 -4.31 -6.17 5.64
CA ILE A 97 -3.99 -4.99 6.44
C ILE A 97 -4.59 -5.22 7.83
N TYR A 98 -3.75 -5.22 8.85
CA TYR A 98 -4.12 -5.40 10.25
C TYR A 98 -3.89 -4.10 11.01
N GLN A 99 -4.81 -3.74 11.91
CA GLN A 99 -4.61 -2.64 12.83
C GLN A 99 -4.34 -3.18 14.23
N ASP A 100 -3.33 -2.64 14.90
CA ASP A 100 -3.11 -2.81 16.33
C ASP A 100 -3.12 -1.47 17.06
N ASP A 101 -2.88 -1.48 18.37
CA ASP A 101 -2.85 -0.27 19.22
C ASP A 101 -1.73 0.71 18.83
N THR A 102 -0.85 0.32 17.92
CA THR A 102 0.39 0.99 17.60
C THR A 102 0.45 1.46 16.14
N GLY A 103 -0.45 0.97 15.27
CA GLY A 103 -0.57 1.40 13.88
C GLY A 103 -1.22 0.35 12.98
N TYR A 104 -0.88 0.43 11.68
CA TYR A 104 -1.24 -0.58 10.69
C TYR A 104 -0.02 -1.45 10.35
N LEU A 105 -0.28 -2.75 10.14
CA LEU A 105 0.64 -3.80 9.74
C LEU A 105 0.16 -4.46 8.45
#